data_AF-A0AA51F130-F1
#
_entry.id   AF-A0AA51F130-F1
#
_cell.length_a   1.000
_cell.length_b   1.000
_cell.length_c   1.000
_cell.angle_alpha   90.00
_cell.angle_beta   90.00
_cell.angle_gamma   90.00
#
_symmetry.space_group_name_H-M   'P 1'
#
loop_
_entity.id
_entity.type
_entity.pdbx_description
1 polymer ?
#
loop_
_entity_poly.entity_id
_entity_poly.type
_entity_poly.pdbx_seq_one_letter_code
_entity_poly.pdbx_strand_id
1 'polypeptide(L)' 'EHMLGWNIPDEYQYMVLDHWRTFPAVNKFWHYGLAFIYTILMFMSILGNGIVVWIFST' A
#
# COMPACT_ATOMS: atom_id res chain seq x y z
N GLU A 1 5.51 -20.10 -10.64
CA GLU A 1 5.15 -18.99 -9.74
C GLU A 1 6.32 -18.02 -9.69
N HIS A 2 6.06 -16.72 -9.66
CA HIS A 2 7.13 -15.71 -9.58
C HIS A 2 7.50 -15.48 -8.10
N MET A 3 8.76 -15.13 -7.81
CA MET A 3 9.17 -14.72 -6.47
C MET A 3 8.78 -13.25 -6.23
N LEU A 4 8.67 -12.87 -4.97
CA LEU A 4 8.42 -11.48 -4.58
C LEU A 4 9.54 -10.59 -5.15
N GLY A 5 9.16 -9.55 -5.88
CA GLY A 5 10.12 -8.62 -6.49
C GLY A 5 10.56 -8.98 -7.91
N TRP A 6 9.97 -10.01 -8.55
CA TRP A 6 10.25 -10.34 -9.97
C TRP A 6 10.18 -9.12 -10.90
N ASN A 7 9.25 -8.18 -10.66
CA ASN A 7 8.97 -7.04 -11.55
C ASN A 7 9.83 -5.80 -11.25
N ILE A 8 10.86 -5.93 -10.41
CA ILE A 8 11.70 -4.81 -9.97
C ILE A 8 13.00 -4.86 -10.77
N PRO A 9 13.42 -3.76 -11.43
CA PRO A 9 14.69 -3.70 -12.12
C PRO A 9 15.84 -4.02 -11.15
N ASP A 10 16.86 -4.74 -11.61
CA ASP A 10 17.99 -5.17 -10.78
C ASP A 10 18.67 -4.00 -10.06
N GLU A 11 18.66 -2.81 -10.68
CA GLU A 11 19.14 -1.55 -10.11
C GLU A 11 18.47 -1.18 -8.77
N TYR A 12 17.22 -1.55 -8.53
CA TYR A 12 16.50 -1.20 -7.30
C TYR A 12 16.34 -2.38 -6.34
N GLN A 13 16.76 -3.58 -6.75
CA GLN A 13 16.56 -4.76 -5.92
C GLN A 13 17.27 -4.62 -4.58
N TYR A 14 18.46 -4.00 -4.54
CA TYR A 14 19.22 -3.77 -3.30
C TYR A 14 18.45 -3.05 -2.19
N MET A 15 17.37 -2.32 -2.51
CA MET A 15 16.53 -1.63 -1.52
C MET A 15 15.67 -2.60 -0.70
N VAL A 16 15.37 -3.78 -1.25
CA VAL A 16 14.60 -4.83 -0.60
C VAL A 16 15.54 -5.86 0.01
N LEU A 17 15.44 -6.08 1.32
CA LEU A 17 16.24 -7.09 2.03
C LEU A 17 16.02 -8.50 1.42
N ASP A 18 17.10 -9.29 1.30
CA ASP A 18 17.06 -10.61 0.66
C ASP A 18 16.05 -11.59 1.28
N HIS A 19 15.81 -11.48 2.60
CA HIS A 19 14.77 -12.26 3.30
C HIS A 19 13.38 -12.11 2.66
N TRP A 20 13.03 -10.94 2.16
CA TRP A 20 11.70 -10.72 1.58
C TRP A 20 11.58 -11.32 0.16
N ARG A 21 12.70 -11.50 -0.54
CA ARG A 21 12.72 -12.09 -1.89
C ARG A 21 12.57 -13.62 -1.89
N THR A 22 12.68 -14.26 -0.73
CA THR A 22 12.47 -15.71 -0.59
C THR A 22 11.00 -16.11 -0.60
N PHE A 23 10.07 -15.15 -0.49
CA PHE A 23 8.64 -15.42 -0.51
C PHE A 23 8.09 -15.49 -1.95
N PRO A 24 7.08 -16.34 -2.20
CA PRO A 24 6.38 -16.35 -3.48
C PRO A 24 5.61 -15.04 -3.69
N ALA A 25 5.42 -14.64 -4.95
CA ALA A 25 4.62 -13.48 -5.29
C ALA A 25 3.17 -13.69 -4.83
N VAL A 26 2.64 -12.69 -4.13
CA VAL A 26 1.29 -12.72 -3.59
C VAL A 26 0.27 -12.63 -4.73
N ASN A 27 -0.87 -13.31 -4.57
CA ASN A 27 -1.97 -13.22 -5.51
C ASN A 27 -2.46 -11.77 -5.67
N LYS A 28 -2.70 -11.33 -6.91
CA LYS A 28 -3.18 -9.99 -7.27
C LYS A 28 -4.43 -9.55 -6.49
N PHE A 29 -5.31 -10.48 -6.10
CA PHE A 29 -6.49 -10.16 -5.29
C PHE A 29 -6.16 -9.50 -3.95
N TRP A 30 -5.06 -9.89 -3.29
CA TRP A 30 -4.66 -9.28 -2.02
C TRP A 30 -4.16 -7.84 -2.21
N HIS A 31 -3.52 -7.55 -3.33
CA HIS A 31 -3.12 -6.17 -3.66
C HIS A 31 -4.35 -5.28 -3.86
N TYR A 32 -5.39 -5.76 -4.56
CA TYR A 32 -6.64 -5.03 -4.69
C TYR A 32 -7.37 -4.85 -3.36
N GLY A 33 -7.38 -5.87 -2.50
CA GLY A 33 -7.95 -5.80 -1.15
C GLY A 33 -7.26 -4.73 -0.29
N LEU A 34 -5.93 -4.71 -0.27
CA LEU A 34 -5.17 -3.67 0.45
C LEU A 34 -5.45 -2.28 -0.12
N ALA A 35 -5.43 -2.11 -1.45
CA ALA A 35 -5.73 -0.83 -2.08
C ALA A 35 -7.14 -0.31 -1.71
N PHE A 36 -8.12 -1.21 -1.66
CA PHE A 36 -9.48 -0.89 -1.23
C PHE A 36 -9.54 -0.42 0.23
N ILE A 37 -8.87 -1.14 1.14
CA ILE A 37 -8.80 -0.75 2.56
C ILE A 37 -8.15 0.62 2.73
N TYR A 38 -7.00 0.86 2.08
CA TYR A 38 -6.33 2.17 2.12
C TYR A 38 -7.19 3.30 1.56
N THR A 39 -7.97 3.03 0.52
CA THR A 39 -8.89 4.01 -0.07
C THR A 39 -9.98 4.41 0.92
N ILE A 40 -10.61 3.44 1.60
CA ILE A 40 -11.62 3.72 2.64
C ILE A 40 -10.99 4.52 3.79
N LEU A 41 -9.82 4.10 4.28
CA LEU A 41 -9.12 4.81 5.36
C LEU A 41 -8.77 6.25 4.95
N MET A 42 -8.37 6.48 3.70
CA MET A 42 -8.11 7.81 3.16
C MET A 42 -9.38 8.67 3.18
N PHE A 43 -10.51 8.18 2.66
CA PHE A 43 -11.77 8.93 2.66
C PHE A 43 -12.26 9.24 4.08
N MET A 44 -12.23 8.25 4.99
CA MET A 44 -12.59 8.46 6.39
C MET A 44 -11.69 9.50 7.05
N SER A 45 -10.39 9.47 6.77
CA SER A 45 -9.42 10.43 7.31
C SER A 45 -9.67 11.84 6.77
N ILE A 46 -9.81 12.02 5.46
CA ILE A 46 -10.04 13.34 4.85
C ILE A 46 -11.37 13.92 5.33
N LEU A 47 -12.44 13.12 5.34
CA LEU A 47 -13.75 13.59 5.79
C LEU A 47 -13.75 13.91 7.29
N GLY A 48 -13.27 13.00 8.14
CA GLY A 48 -13.25 13.20 9.58
C GLY A 48 -12.42 14.41 9.98
N ASN A 49 -11.17 14.48 9.53
CA ASN A 49 -10.30 15.62 9.84
C ASN A 49 -10.77 16.91 9.15
N GLY A 50 -11.30 16.82 7.93
CA GLY A 50 -11.85 17.96 7.21
C GLY A 50 -13.05 18.59 7.92
N ILE A 51 -13.95 17.77 8.47
CA ILE A 51 -15.08 18.24 9.30
C ILE A 51 -14.58 18.93 10.57
N VAL A 52 -13.58 18.36 11.25
CA VAL A 52 -12.98 19.00 12.43
C VAL A 52 -12.44 20.38 12.07
N VAL A 53 -11.60 20.49 11.05
CA VAL A 53 -11.05 21.78 10.62
C VAL A 53 -12.17 22.76 10.24
N TRP A 54 -13.19 22.30 9.52
CA TRP A 54 -14.31 23.15 9.10
C TRP A 54 -15.11 23.73 10.28
N ILE A 55 -15.48 22.89 11.26
CA ILE A 55 -16.21 23.31 12.46
C ILE A 55 -15.40 24.29 13.29
N PHE A 56 -14.10 24.06 13.47
CA PHE A 56 -13.26 24.93 14.29
C PHE A 56 -12.80 26.21 13.57
N SER A 57 -12.95 26.28 12.25
CA SER A 57 -12.61 27.47 11.44
C SER A 57 -13.81 28.35 11.12
N THR A 58 -15.03 27.90 11.41
CA THR A 58 -16.29 28.64 11.22
C THR A 58 -16.80 29.12 12.58
#